data_AF-A0A5M6DRR5-F1
#
_entry.id   AF-A0A5M6DRR5-F1
#
_cell.length_a   1.000
_cell.length_b   1.000
_cell.length_c   1.000
_cell.angle_alpha   90.00
_cell.angle_beta   90.00
_cell.angle_gamma   90.00
#
_symmetry.space_group_name_H-M   'P 1'
#
loop_
_entity.id
_entity.type
_entity.pdbx_description
1 polymer ?
#
loop_
_entity_poly.entity_id
_entity_poly.type
_entity_poly.pdbx_seq_one_letter_code
_entity_poly.pdbx_strand_id
1 'polypeptide(L)' 'MAELNKETLTTFLNNLPTARKIEREAGLPRGYLDKIKREARPLSEETKAKLLPVLNKFGFNK' A
#
# COMPACT_ATOMS: atom_id res chain seq x y z
N MET A 1 11.66 -6.58 11.46
CA MET A 1 10.56 -5.63 11.15
C MET A 1 10.28 -5.77 9.66
N ALA A 2 9.05 -6.10 9.25
CA ALA A 2 8.74 -6.15 7.82
C ALA A 2 8.85 -4.75 7.23
N GLU A 3 9.80 -4.55 6.32
CA GLU A 3 9.99 -3.27 5.66
C GLU A 3 8.91 -3.10 4.59
N LEU A 4 8.09 -2.05 4.71
CA LEU A 4 7.11 -1.72 3.69
C LEU A 4 7.86 -1.15 2.47
N ASN A 5 8.17 -2.03 1.52
CA ASN A 5 8.84 -1.71 0.27
C ASN A 5 7.89 -1.96 -0.92
N LYS A 6 8.30 -1.51 -2.11
CA LYS A 6 7.47 -1.62 -3.32
C LYS A 6 7.11 -3.07 -3.65
N GLU A 7 8.03 -4.00 -3.48
CA GLU A 7 7.83 -5.41 -3.81
C GLU A 7 6.83 -6.08 -2.87
N THR A 8 6.96 -5.87 -1.55
CA THR A 8 6.03 -6.41 -0.56
C THR A 8 4.65 -5.79 -0.71
N LEU A 9 4.57 -4.48 -0.94
CA LEU A 9 3.30 -3.79 -1.23
C LEU A 9 2.65 -4.33 -2.51
N THR A 10 3.42 -4.46 -3.59
CA THR A 10 2.88 -4.92 -4.89
C THR A 10 2.39 -6.36 -4.81
N THR A 11 3.18 -7.24 -4.17
CA THR A 11 2.83 -8.65 -3.94
C THR A 11 1.58 -8.78 -3.08
N PHE A 12 1.49 -8.01 -1.99
CA PHE A 12 0.32 -8.00 -1.13
C PHE A 12 -0.93 -7.53 -1.87
N LEU A 13 -0.82 -6.44 -2.63
CA LEU A 13 -1.92 -5.88 -3.42
C LEU A 13 -2.28 -6.71 -4.67
N ASN A 14 -1.43 -7.66 -5.10
CA ASN A 14 -1.76 -8.60 -6.17
C ASN A 14 -2.49 -9.82 -5.63
N ASN A 15 -2.15 -10.27 -4.41
CA ASN A 15 -2.82 -11.38 -3.74
C ASN A 15 -4.18 -10.99 -3.12
N LEU A 16 -4.44 -9.70 -2.92
CA LEU A 16 -5.71 -9.21 -2.37
C LEU A 16 -6.33 -8.15 -3.30
N PRO A 17 -7.58 -8.34 -3.79
CA PRO A 17 -8.30 -7.34 -4.56
C PRO A 17 -8.84 -6.19 -3.68
N THR A 18 -8.01 -5.70 -2.74
CA THR A 18 -8.39 -4.68 -1.75
C THR A 18 -7.67 -3.35 -1.94
N ALA A 19 -6.86 -3.18 -3.00
CA ALA A 19 -6.13 -1.94 -3.28
C ALA A 19 -7.02 -0.69 -3.20
N ARG A 20 -8.22 -0.74 -3.79
CA ARG A 20 -9.19 0.36 -3.74
C ARG A 20 -9.70 0.66 -2.32
N LYS A 21 -9.87 -0.39 -1.50
CA LYS A 21 -10.31 -0.26 -0.10
C LYS A 21 -9.19 0.29 0.77
N ILE A 22 -7.96 -0.16 0.54
CA ILE A 22 -6.74 0.33 1.20
C ILE A 22 -6.53 1.81 0.86
N GLU A 23 -6.66 2.21 -0.42
CA GLU A 23 -6.60 3.61 -0.82
C GLU A 23 -7.63 4.46 -0.07
N ARG A 24 -8.88 4.00 -0.02
CA ARG A 24 -9.96 4.72 0.68
C ARG A 24 -9.70 4.86 2.18
N GLU A 25 -9.27 3.79 2.85
CA GLU A 25 -8.98 3.83 4.29
C GLU A 25 -7.73 4.63 4.63
N ALA A 26 -6.73 4.63 3.74
CA ALA A 26 -5.50 5.42 3.90
C ALA A 26 -5.70 6.91 3.50
N GLY A 27 -6.89 7.29 3.05
CA GLY A 27 -7.16 8.65 2.54
C GLY A 27 -6.39 8.98 1.27
N LEU A 28 -6.01 7.96 0.49
CA LEU A 28 -5.25 8.12 -0.74
C LEU A 28 -6.18 8.28 -1.95
N PRO A 29 -5.75 9.05 -2.97
CA PRO A 29 -6.46 9.15 -4.23
C PRO A 29 -6.63 7.78 -4.90
N ARG A 30 -7.69 7.65 -5.69
CA ARG A 30 -7.93 6.45 -6.49
C ARG A 30 -6.77 6.23 -7.48
N GLY A 31 -6.25 5.00 -7.52
CA GLY A 31 -5.14 4.62 -8.41
C GLY A 31 -3.78 5.15 -7.94
N TYR A 32 -3.70 5.66 -6.71
CA TYR A 32 -2.43 6.07 -6.10
C TYR A 32 -1.49 4.88 -5.89
N LEU A 33 -2.02 3.75 -5.42
CA LEU A 33 -1.24 2.52 -5.28
C LEU A 33 -0.81 1.97 -6.63
N ASP A 34 -1.65 2.11 -7.65
CA ASP A 34 -1.32 1.70 -9.01
C ASP A 34 -0.16 2.54 -9.59
N LYS A 35 -0.13 3.85 -9.30
CA LYS A 35 1.01 4.72 -9.63
C LYS A 35 2.29 4.32 -8.92
N ILE A 36 2.21 3.86 -7.67
CA ILE A 36 3.36 3.31 -6.95
C ILE A 36 3.83 2.00 -7.58
N LYS A 37 2.91 1.10 -7.93
CA LYS A 37 3.23 -0.16 -8.62
C LYS A 37 3.96 0.08 -9.95
N ARG A 38 3.48 1.05 -10.73
CA ARG A 38 4.02 1.42 -12.05
C ARG A 38 5.24 2.33 -12.02
N GLU A 39 5.80 2.64 -10.85
CA GLU A 39 6.93 3.58 -10.68
C GLU A 39 6.66 5.01 -11.13
N ALA A 40 5.41 5.33 -11.49
CA ALA A 40 4.98 6.69 -11.77
C ALA A 40 5.03 7.58 -10.51
N ARG A 41 5.15 6.99 -9.31
CA ARG A 41 5.31 7.72 -8.06
C ARG A 41 6.15 6.94 -7.04
N PRO A 42 7.13 7.57 -6.38
CA PRO A 42 7.90 6.93 -5.31
C PRO A 42 7.04 6.71 -4.05
N LEU A 43 7.35 5.63 -3.32
CA LEU A 43 6.73 5.33 -2.02
C LEU A 43 7.44 6.15 -0.91
N SER A 44 6.96 7.36 -0.68
CA SER A 44 7.47 8.27 0.38
C SER A 44 7.20 7.72 1.79
N GLU A 45 8.04 8.10 2.76
CA GLU A 45 7.85 7.78 4.19
C GLU A 45 6.47 8.22 4.72
N GLU A 46 5.96 9.38 4.32
CA GLU A 46 4.62 9.84 4.71
C GLU A 46 3.51 8.88 4.22
N THR A 47 3.62 8.44 2.98
CA THR A 47 2.70 7.45 2.40
C THR A 47 2.83 6.11 3.14
N LYS A 48 4.06 5.68 3.49
CA LYS A 48 4.27 4.46 4.27
C LYS A 48 3.58 4.57 5.63
N ALA A 49 3.73 5.68 6.33
CA ALA A 49 3.10 5.91 7.63
C ALA A 49 1.56 5.86 7.54
N LYS A 50 0.96 6.33 6.44
CA LYS A 50 -0.49 6.22 6.17
C LYS A 50 -0.92 4.81 5.79
N LEU A 51 -0.10 4.09 5.01
CA LEU A 51 -0.42 2.75 4.51
C LEU A 51 -0.20 1.66 5.55
N LEU A 52 0.89 1.70 6.32
CA LEU A 52 1.25 0.68 7.32
C LEU A 52 0.07 0.27 8.23
N PRO A 53 -0.63 1.20 8.91
CA PRO A 53 -1.72 0.82 9.81
C PRO A 53 -2.90 0.20 9.07
N VAL A 54 -3.17 0.64 7.83
CA VAL A 54 -4.23 0.07 6.99
C VAL A 54 -3.83 -1.33 6.55
N LEU A 55 -2.62 -1.51 6.00
CA LEU A 55 -2.09 -2.80 5.57
C LEU A 55 -2.05 -3.83 6.71
N ASN A 56 -1.70 -3.40 7.92
CA ASN A 56 -1.73 -4.25 9.11
C ASN A 56 -3.15 -4.75 9.43
N LYS A 57 -4.20 -3.92 9.28
CA LYS A 57 -5.60 -4.37 9.42
C LYS A 57 -5.98 -5.46 8.40
N PHE A 58 -5.35 -5.46 7.23
CA PHE A 58 -5.55 -6.46 6.19
C PHE A 58 -4.61 -7.67 6.31
N GLY A 59 -3.74 -7.72 7.32
CA GLY A 59 -2.87 -8.87 7.60
C GLY A 59 -1.47 -8.82 6.98
N PHE A 60 -0.97 -7.63 6.60
CA PHE A 60 0.38 -7.48 6.02
C PHE A 60 1.53 -7.84 6.98
N ASN A 61 1.33 -7.73 8.29
CA ASN A 61 2.38 -7.94 9.30
C ASN A 61 1.83 -8.66 10.55
N LYS A 62 1.13 -9.78 10.33
CA LYS A 62 0.59 -10.62 11.40
C LYS A 62 1.62 -11.62 11.90
#